data_AF-A0AAW1NLU2-F1
#
_entry.id   AF-A0AAW1NLU2-F1
#
_cell.length_a   1.000
_cell.length_b   1.000
_cell.length_c   1.000
_cell.angle_alpha   90.00
_cell.angle_beta   90.00
_cell.angle_gamma   90.00
#
_symmetry.space_group_name_H-M   'P 1'
#
loop_
_entity.id
_entity.type
_entity.pdbx_description
1 polymer ?
#
loop_
_entity_poly.entity_id
_entity_poly.type
_entity_poly.pdbx_seq_one_letter_code
_entity_poly.pdbx_strand_id
1 'polypeptide(L)'
;MRICPRVSLASQKLPLWLDALQWQARAAPYMHAKEPAWADTLLKTQDDTTEAFRLAISELTAETERAWAHKLVASLTLPSAPSPLTAGPATDITRHLLHQSVRFMEQEDHAHSLSYLLEAQKAAAAIGLHLTEGGPVLEHFAPEILELQGEVEELQQDIERHLSICESTKVRVQADQQLSDCMLGDDSLDMDIVWQAVDSFKYAVVLTRELDIESEARALSRLAMLYLQVIKDEEKASHYTKRSVVLALSLYPVPVHMPWYQDVIRELQKMQNAATQRHQEEWHRKRQPILEALKDELQALRKASEQGTHKLIAHLYKHHAPQDPTHKEPSCDADNIKKAVLTAIKHYHPDKSMKEPDQRYVLHEEIIKLLNEKHSIFKGM
;
A
#
# COMPACT_ATOMS: atom_id res chain seq x y z
N MET A 1 -8.95 31.71 36.97
CA MET A 1 -10.28 31.96 36.40
C MET A 1 -10.56 30.87 35.38
N ARG A 2 -11.45 29.91 35.69
CA ARG A 2 -11.91 28.91 34.72
C ARG A 2 -12.93 29.61 33.81
N ILE A 3 -12.62 29.74 32.54
CA ILE A 3 -13.55 30.27 31.54
C ILE A 3 -14.57 29.15 31.29
N CYS A 4 -15.82 29.33 31.72
CA CYS A 4 -16.90 28.44 31.31
C CYS A 4 -17.01 28.49 29.78
N PRO A 5 -16.94 27.34 29.07
CA PRO A 5 -17.18 27.35 27.64
C PRO A 5 -18.62 27.82 27.39
N ARG A 6 -18.77 28.84 26.55
CA ARG A 6 -20.09 29.26 26.04
C ARG A 6 -20.67 28.06 25.30
N VAL A 7 -21.67 27.43 25.92
CA VAL A 7 -22.54 26.44 25.27
C VAL A 7 -23.09 27.09 24.00
N SER A 8 -22.77 26.55 22.82
CA SER A 8 -23.17 27.16 21.54
C SER A 8 -24.69 27.20 21.43
N LEU A 9 -25.23 28.22 20.78
CA LEU A 9 -26.68 28.35 20.57
C LEU A 9 -27.26 27.10 19.86
N ALA A 10 -26.46 26.47 18.99
CA ALA A 10 -26.77 25.20 18.34
C ALA A 10 -27.03 24.06 19.33
N SER A 11 -26.16 23.89 20.34
CA SER A 11 -26.31 22.83 21.34
C SER A 11 -27.56 22.97 22.24
N GLN A 12 -28.14 24.17 22.35
CA GLN A 12 -29.40 24.41 23.05
C GLN A 12 -30.63 24.10 22.19
N LYS A 13 -30.51 24.21 20.86
CA LYS A 13 -31.62 24.01 19.89
C LYS A 13 -31.71 22.58 19.36
N LEU A 14 -30.62 21.81 19.40
CA LEU A 14 -30.59 20.41 18.98
C LEU A 14 -31.67 19.51 19.60
N PRO A 15 -31.98 19.57 20.91
CA PRO A 15 -33.06 18.75 21.48
C PRO A 15 -34.41 19.08 20.86
N LEU A 16 -34.68 20.37 20.62
CA LEU A 16 -35.95 20.82 20.05
C LEU A 16 -36.13 20.36 18.61
N TRP A 17 -35.05 20.36 17.82
CA TRP A 17 -35.08 19.84 16.45
C TRP A 17 -35.23 18.31 16.43
N LEU A 18 -34.57 17.61 17.35
CA LEU A 18 -34.73 16.16 17.47
C LEU A 18 -36.16 15.78 17.86
N ASP A 19 -36.74 16.48 18.82
CA ASP A 19 -38.14 16.29 19.22
C ASP A 19 -39.10 16.60 18.06
N ALA A 20 -38.80 17.63 17.26
CA ALA A 20 -39.58 17.97 16.06
C ALA A 20 -39.51 16.86 15.00
N LEU A 21 -38.33 16.32 14.71
CA LEU A 21 -38.14 15.21 13.77
C LEU A 21 -38.85 13.93 14.24
N GLN A 22 -38.75 13.60 15.54
CA GLN A 22 -39.46 12.46 16.12
C GLN A 22 -40.98 12.64 16.07
N TRP A 23 -41.47 13.85 16.33
CA TRP A 23 -42.89 14.15 16.21
C TRP A 23 -43.38 14.01 14.76
N GLN A 24 -42.63 14.54 13.80
CA GLN A 24 -42.93 14.42 12.36
C GLN A 24 -42.95 12.93 11.93
N ALA A 25 -41.99 12.13 12.37
CA ALA A 25 -41.94 10.70 12.08
C ALA A 25 -43.17 9.94 12.62
N ARG A 26 -43.63 10.29 13.84
CA ARG A 26 -44.86 9.72 14.42
C ARG A 26 -46.14 10.19 13.71
N ALA A 27 -46.11 11.36 13.09
CA ALA A 27 -47.24 11.91 12.34
C ALA A 27 -47.36 11.31 10.92
N ALA A 28 -46.25 10.82 10.34
CA ALA A 28 -46.19 10.32 8.97
C ALA A 28 -47.19 9.18 8.63
N PRO A 29 -47.45 8.17 9.49
CA PRO A 29 -48.44 7.13 9.20
C PRO A 29 -49.87 7.65 9.02
N TYR A 30 -50.16 8.87 9.50
CA TYR A 30 -51.48 9.50 9.40
C TYR A 30 -51.64 10.34 8.12
N MET A 31 -50.62 10.44 7.25
CA MET A 31 -50.66 11.22 6.00
C MET A 31 -51.74 10.72 5.03
N HIS A 32 -51.97 9.41 4.95
CA HIS A 32 -53.01 8.85 4.08
C HIS A 32 -54.45 9.17 4.52
N ALA A 33 -54.65 9.64 5.76
CA ALA A 33 -55.96 9.93 6.33
C ALA A 33 -56.36 11.42 6.25
N LYS A 34 -55.50 12.29 5.70
CA LYS A 34 -55.70 13.76 5.69
C LYS A 34 -55.55 14.36 4.29
N GLU A 35 -56.08 15.58 4.12
CA GLU A 35 -56.04 16.34 2.86
C GLU A 35 -54.61 16.61 2.36
N PRO A 36 -54.37 16.60 1.02
CA PRO A 36 -53.04 16.72 0.41
C PRO A 36 -52.26 18.00 0.82
N ALA A 37 -52.94 19.12 1.09
CA ALA A 37 -52.30 20.36 1.54
C ALA A 37 -51.58 20.22 2.91
N TRP A 38 -52.04 19.29 3.76
CA TRP A 38 -51.38 19.01 5.04
C TRP A 38 -50.07 18.26 4.84
N ALA A 39 -50.02 17.34 3.87
CA ALA A 39 -48.82 16.59 3.52
C ALA A 39 -47.71 17.53 3.01
N ASP A 40 -48.03 18.44 2.09
CA ASP A 40 -47.08 19.42 1.56
C ASP A 40 -46.50 20.34 2.64
N THR A 41 -47.36 20.77 3.59
CA THR A 41 -46.93 21.61 4.72
C THR A 41 -46.01 20.84 5.66
N LEU A 42 -46.29 19.57 5.92
CA LEU A 42 -45.47 18.71 6.76
C LEU A 42 -44.08 18.48 6.13
N LEU A 43 -44.04 18.15 4.84
CA LEU A 43 -42.79 17.97 4.08
C LEU A 43 -41.93 19.23 4.08
N LYS A 44 -42.53 20.40 3.78
CA LYS A 44 -41.78 21.66 3.83
C LYS A 44 -41.22 21.97 5.22
N THR A 45 -42.02 21.77 6.27
CA THR A 45 -41.58 22.02 7.65
C THR A 45 -40.44 21.07 8.04
N GLN A 46 -40.45 19.86 7.51
CA GLN A 46 -39.40 18.88 7.71
C GLN A 46 -38.12 19.25 6.96
N ASP A 47 -38.20 19.71 5.72
CA ASP A 47 -37.03 20.19 4.97
C ASP A 47 -36.36 21.35 5.72
N ASP A 48 -37.15 22.33 6.17
CA ASP A 48 -36.67 23.46 6.97
C ASP A 48 -36.04 22.99 8.30
N THR A 49 -36.63 21.98 8.95
CA THR A 49 -36.11 21.41 10.20
C THR A 49 -34.81 20.64 9.98
N THR A 50 -34.72 19.90 8.88
CA THR A 50 -33.55 19.11 8.48
C THR A 50 -32.38 20.02 8.14
N GLU A 51 -32.61 21.07 7.37
CA GLU A 51 -31.59 22.07 7.05
C GLU A 51 -31.11 22.83 8.30
N ALA A 52 -32.02 23.25 9.18
CA ALA A 52 -31.65 23.87 10.45
C ALA A 52 -30.81 22.92 11.33
N PHE A 53 -31.15 21.63 11.33
CA PHE A 53 -30.43 20.60 12.04
C PHE A 53 -29.03 20.35 11.45
N ARG A 54 -28.90 20.29 10.12
CA ARG A 54 -27.61 20.17 9.41
C ARG A 54 -26.67 21.34 9.75
N LEU A 55 -27.19 22.56 9.68
CA LEU A 55 -26.43 23.76 10.06
C LEU A 55 -25.94 23.67 11.50
N ALA A 56 -26.80 23.23 12.42
CA ALA A 56 -26.43 23.11 13.81
C ALA A 56 -25.36 22.06 14.10
N ILE A 57 -25.41 20.91 13.42
CA ILE A 57 -24.37 19.88 13.54
C ILE A 57 -23.02 20.46 13.11
N SER A 58 -22.98 21.26 12.04
CA SER A 58 -21.73 21.86 11.56
C SER A 58 -21.13 22.91 12.51
N GLU A 59 -21.91 23.42 13.47
CA GLU A 59 -21.47 24.38 14.50
C GLU A 59 -21.08 23.73 15.84
N LEU A 60 -21.15 22.40 15.98
CA LEU A 60 -20.82 21.72 17.23
C LEU A 60 -19.29 21.69 17.48
N THR A 61 -18.92 21.72 18.75
CA THR A 61 -17.53 21.48 19.20
C THR A 61 -17.31 19.99 19.46
N ALA A 62 -16.09 19.47 19.32
CA ALA A 62 -15.78 18.04 19.43
C ALA A 62 -16.36 17.36 20.70
N GLU A 63 -16.27 18.00 21.88
CA GLU A 63 -16.82 17.45 23.13
C GLU A 63 -18.36 17.40 23.13
N THR A 64 -19.00 18.45 22.60
CA THR A 64 -20.46 18.48 22.46
C THR A 64 -20.96 17.52 21.38
N GLU A 65 -20.19 17.33 20.31
CA GLU A 65 -20.50 16.41 19.21
C GLU A 65 -20.65 14.98 19.72
N ARG A 66 -19.73 14.49 20.57
CA ARG A 66 -19.78 13.10 21.07
C ARG A 66 -21.00 12.81 21.93
N ALA A 67 -21.28 13.70 22.88
CA ALA A 67 -22.42 13.54 23.78
C ALA A 67 -23.75 13.60 23.01
N TRP A 68 -23.81 14.41 21.96
CA TRP A 68 -24.95 14.49 21.06
C TRP A 68 -25.06 13.29 20.14
N ALA A 69 -23.96 12.85 19.53
CA ALA A 69 -23.89 11.66 18.71
C ALA A 69 -24.51 10.45 19.40
N HIS A 70 -24.07 10.14 20.63
CA HIS A 70 -24.61 9.02 21.39
C HIS A 70 -26.11 9.15 21.67
N LYS A 71 -26.59 10.33 22.08
CA LYS A 71 -28.02 10.56 22.35
C LYS A 71 -28.87 10.42 21.08
N LEU A 72 -28.32 10.87 19.98
CA LEU A 72 -28.96 10.92 18.68
C LEU A 72 -29.02 9.54 18.05
N VAL A 73 -27.92 8.77 18.05
CA VAL A 73 -27.91 7.35 17.68
C VAL A 73 -28.86 6.54 18.57
N ALA A 74 -28.86 6.78 19.88
CA ALA A 74 -29.81 6.14 20.80
C ALA A 74 -31.27 6.49 20.49
N SER A 75 -31.53 7.68 19.95
CA SER A 75 -32.87 8.10 19.56
C SER A 75 -33.32 7.56 18.20
N LEU A 76 -32.37 7.35 17.28
CA LEU A 76 -32.58 6.78 15.94
C LEU A 76 -32.76 5.26 15.96
N THR A 77 -32.28 4.60 17.02
CA THR A 77 -32.41 3.14 17.25
C THR A 77 -33.71 2.76 17.97
N LEU A 78 -34.61 3.72 18.23
CA LEU A 78 -35.90 3.43 18.87
C LEU A 78 -36.86 2.76 17.85
N PRO A 79 -37.52 1.64 18.23
CA PRO A 79 -38.38 0.86 17.33
C PRO A 79 -39.67 1.58 16.87
N SER A 80 -39.91 2.83 17.31
CA SER A 80 -41.12 3.62 17.00
C SER A 80 -40.99 4.58 15.81
N ALA A 81 -40.04 4.30 14.90
CA ALA A 81 -39.87 4.78 13.51
C ALA A 81 -38.52 5.49 13.25
N PRO A 82 -37.84 5.06 12.19
CA PRO A 82 -37.54 5.97 11.11
C PRO A 82 -38.58 5.85 10.01
N SER A 83 -39.30 6.94 9.80
CA SER A 83 -39.86 7.21 8.49
C SER A 83 -38.69 7.49 7.52
N PRO A 84 -38.85 7.32 6.20
CA PRO A 84 -37.87 7.83 5.21
C PRO A 84 -37.43 9.27 5.52
N LEU A 85 -38.37 10.03 6.10
CA LEU A 85 -38.23 11.41 6.55
C LEU A 85 -37.14 11.64 7.61
N THR A 86 -36.83 10.64 8.44
CA THR A 86 -35.76 10.69 9.46
C THR A 86 -34.49 9.96 9.04
N ALA A 87 -34.55 9.14 7.98
CA ALA A 87 -33.38 8.42 7.47
C ALA A 87 -32.33 9.38 6.91
N GLY A 88 -32.74 10.39 6.13
CA GLY A 88 -31.83 11.42 5.60
C GLY A 88 -31.00 12.13 6.68
N PRO A 89 -31.64 12.78 7.69
CA PRO A 89 -30.93 13.37 8.82
C PRO A 89 -30.00 12.37 9.54
N ALA A 90 -30.45 11.13 9.74
CA ALA A 90 -29.66 10.08 10.38
C ALA A 90 -28.39 9.71 9.57
N THR A 91 -28.51 9.66 8.25
CA THR A 91 -27.37 9.44 7.34
C THR A 91 -26.37 10.59 7.44
N ASP A 92 -26.83 11.84 7.48
CA ASP A 92 -25.95 13.02 7.62
C ASP A 92 -25.16 13.01 8.94
N ILE A 93 -25.81 12.61 10.02
CA ILE A 93 -25.17 12.45 11.33
C ILE A 93 -24.10 11.37 11.26
N THR A 94 -24.45 10.22 10.66
CA THR A 94 -23.54 9.09 10.53
C THR A 94 -22.30 9.49 9.73
N ARG A 95 -22.48 10.26 8.65
CA ARG A 95 -21.39 10.86 7.86
C ARG A 95 -20.54 11.81 8.69
N HIS A 96 -21.14 12.64 9.53
CA HIS A 96 -20.41 13.50 10.46
C HIS A 96 -19.55 12.70 11.44
N LEU A 97 -20.08 11.61 12.01
CA LEU A 97 -19.31 10.73 12.90
C LEU A 97 -18.12 10.10 12.20
N LEU A 98 -18.32 9.64 10.96
CA LEU A 98 -17.24 9.15 10.12
C LEU A 98 -16.17 10.23 9.91
N HIS A 99 -16.54 11.44 9.50
CA HIS A 99 -15.59 12.54 9.30
C HIS A 99 -14.81 12.90 10.57
N GLN A 100 -15.47 12.93 11.74
CA GLN A 100 -14.78 13.17 13.01
C GLN A 100 -13.81 12.05 13.34
N SER A 101 -14.19 10.80 13.07
CA SER A 101 -13.30 9.67 13.28
C SER A 101 -12.03 9.73 12.43
N VAL A 102 -12.14 10.23 11.19
CA VAL A 102 -11.02 10.44 10.28
C VAL A 102 -10.10 11.52 10.83
N ARG A 103 -10.64 12.64 11.32
CA ARG A 103 -9.85 13.70 11.97
C ARG A 103 -9.07 13.20 13.18
N PHE A 104 -9.69 12.36 14.02
CA PHE A 104 -8.98 11.75 15.15
C PHE A 104 -7.89 10.78 14.69
N MET A 105 -8.11 10.05 13.59
CA MET A 105 -7.09 9.19 12.97
C MET A 105 -5.88 9.99 12.50
N GLU A 106 -6.10 11.14 11.85
CA GLU A 106 -5.03 12.05 11.40
C GLU A 106 -4.22 12.64 12.56
N GLN A 107 -4.85 12.76 13.73
CA GLN A 107 -4.22 13.22 14.98
C GLN A 107 -3.59 12.10 15.80
N GLU A 108 -3.55 10.87 15.26
CA GLU A 108 -3.05 9.67 15.94
C GLU A 108 -3.83 9.29 17.22
N ASP A 109 -5.04 9.84 17.41
CA ASP A 109 -5.95 9.48 18.51
C ASP A 109 -6.87 8.33 18.10
N HIS A 110 -6.27 7.14 18.01
CA HIS A 110 -6.97 5.92 17.59
C HIS A 110 -8.09 5.50 18.55
N ALA A 111 -8.01 5.87 19.83
CA ALA A 111 -9.03 5.53 20.82
C ALA A 111 -10.33 6.32 20.55
N HIS A 112 -10.22 7.63 20.31
CA HIS A 112 -11.38 8.44 19.93
C HIS A 112 -11.89 8.07 18.55
N SER A 113 -10.99 7.90 17.57
CA SER A 113 -11.38 7.49 16.22
C SER A 113 -12.23 6.21 16.21
N LEU A 114 -11.76 5.15 16.89
CA LEU A 114 -12.49 3.89 17.00
C LEU A 114 -13.85 4.06 17.69
N SER A 115 -13.93 4.88 18.73
CA SER A 115 -15.20 5.15 19.41
C SER A 115 -16.23 5.79 18.47
N TYR A 116 -15.82 6.74 17.63
CA TYR A 116 -16.74 7.40 16.69
C TYR A 116 -17.15 6.46 15.55
N LEU A 117 -16.23 5.64 15.05
CA LEU A 117 -16.52 4.64 14.01
C LEU A 117 -17.53 3.59 14.48
N LEU A 118 -17.41 3.10 15.71
CA LEU A 118 -18.36 2.13 16.27
C LEU A 118 -19.76 2.72 16.43
N GLU A 119 -19.87 4.01 16.79
CA GLU A 119 -21.17 4.69 16.85
C GLU A 119 -21.75 4.93 15.45
N ALA A 120 -20.90 5.32 14.48
CA ALA A 120 -21.31 5.44 13.08
C ALA A 120 -21.81 4.10 12.53
N GLN A 121 -21.12 2.99 12.81
CA GLN A 121 -21.51 1.65 12.38
C GLN A 121 -22.88 1.25 12.92
N LYS A 122 -23.14 1.47 14.23
CA LYS A 122 -24.45 1.21 14.85
C LYS A 122 -25.55 2.03 14.20
N ALA A 123 -25.28 3.31 13.94
CA ALA A 123 -26.24 4.21 13.31
C ALA A 123 -26.56 3.76 11.88
N ALA A 124 -25.55 3.47 11.07
CA ALA A 124 -25.69 3.01 9.70
C ALA A 124 -26.47 1.69 9.61
N ALA A 125 -26.19 0.74 10.50
CA ALA A 125 -26.91 -0.53 10.56
C ALA A 125 -28.39 -0.34 10.94
N ALA A 126 -28.68 0.54 11.90
CA ALA A 126 -30.05 0.85 12.29
C ALA A 126 -30.83 1.49 11.12
N ILE A 127 -30.23 2.46 10.42
CA ILE A 127 -30.86 3.10 9.26
C ILE A 127 -31.17 2.06 8.17
N GLY A 128 -30.21 1.19 7.84
CA GLY A 128 -30.40 0.15 6.83
C GLY A 128 -31.52 -0.83 7.17
N LEU A 129 -31.63 -1.26 8.43
CA LEU A 129 -32.74 -2.11 8.89
C LEU A 129 -34.08 -1.40 8.71
N HIS A 130 -34.16 -0.11 9.04
CA HIS A 130 -35.40 0.65 8.94
C HIS A 130 -35.82 0.95 7.50
N LEU A 131 -34.86 1.19 6.60
CA LEU A 131 -35.14 1.36 5.17
C LEU A 131 -35.59 0.06 4.50
N THR A 132 -35.34 -1.11 5.08
CA THR A 132 -35.76 -2.42 4.56
C THR A 132 -37.06 -2.93 5.18
N GLU A 133 -37.35 -2.61 6.45
CA GLU A 133 -38.54 -3.08 7.18
C GLU A 133 -39.77 -2.15 7.09
N GLY A 134 -39.65 -0.95 6.50
CA GLY A 134 -40.77 -0.03 6.40
C GLY A 134 -41.93 -0.64 5.59
N GLY A 135 -43.10 -0.75 6.20
CA GLY A 135 -44.29 -1.31 5.56
C GLY A 135 -44.85 -0.45 4.40
N PRO A 136 -46.16 -0.55 4.08
CA PRO A 136 -46.76 0.05 2.87
C PRO A 136 -46.65 1.58 2.74
N VAL A 137 -46.22 2.30 3.79
CA VAL A 137 -45.89 3.74 3.74
C VAL A 137 -44.69 4.02 2.80
N LEU A 138 -43.84 3.03 2.54
CA LEU A 138 -42.68 3.17 1.65
C LEU A 138 -43.04 3.24 0.16
N GLU A 139 -44.20 2.74 -0.27
CA GLU A 139 -44.56 2.70 -1.70
C GLU A 139 -44.68 4.11 -2.32
N HIS A 140 -45.01 5.12 -1.51
CA HIS A 140 -45.12 6.51 -1.96
C HIS A 140 -43.75 7.21 -2.11
N PHE A 141 -42.72 6.73 -1.43
CA PHE A 141 -41.36 7.31 -1.39
C PHE A 141 -40.31 6.36 -1.98
N ALA A 142 -40.75 5.40 -2.80
CA ALA A 142 -39.90 4.34 -3.31
C ALA A 142 -38.60 4.83 -3.97
N PRO A 143 -38.58 5.88 -4.81
CA PRO A 143 -37.33 6.34 -5.43
C PRO A 143 -36.38 7.00 -4.42
N GLU A 144 -36.87 7.83 -3.49
CA GLU A 144 -36.04 8.49 -2.47
C GLU A 144 -35.48 7.48 -1.46
N ILE A 145 -36.24 6.44 -1.12
CA ILE A 145 -35.78 5.35 -0.25
C ILE A 145 -34.66 4.58 -0.94
N LEU A 146 -34.79 4.28 -2.23
CA LEU A 146 -33.77 3.54 -2.97
C LEU A 146 -32.46 4.34 -3.06
N GLU A 147 -32.54 5.66 -3.26
CA GLU A 147 -31.38 6.55 -3.23
C GLU A 147 -30.71 6.55 -1.85
N LEU A 148 -31.50 6.71 -0.79
CA LEU A 148 -30.99 6.67 0.59
C LEU A 148 -30.41 5.30 0.98
N GLN A 149 -30.96 4.20 0.48
CA GLN A 149 -30.39 2.87 0.68
C GLN A 149 -29.00 2.78 0.07
N GLY A 150 -28.83 3.26 -1.16
CA GLY A 150 -27.52 3.36 -1.81
C GLY A 150 -26.53 4.20 -0.99
N GLU A 151 -26.94 5.39 -0.53
CA GLU A 151 -26.08 6.23 0.33
C GLU A 151 -25.67 5.54 1.63
N VAL A 152 -26.60 4.83 2.28
CA VAL A 152 -26.33 4.13 3.54
C VAL A 152 -25.40 2.95 3.32
N GLU A 153 -25.56 2.20 2.23
CA GLU A 153 -24.67 1.10 1.85
C GLU A 153 -23.24 1.61 1.58
N GLU A 154 -23.09 2.70 0.82
CA GLU A 154 -21.78 3.33 0.60
C GLU A 154 -21.15 3.77 1.93
N LEU A 155 -21.94 4.40 2.80
CA LEU A 155 -21.48 4.86 4.10
C LEU A 155 -21.06 3.71 5.03
N GLN A 156 -21.78 2.58 5.00
CA GLN A 156 -21.40 1.37 5.74
C GLN A 156 -20.04 0.84 5.26
N GLN A 157 -19.82 0.76 3.95
CA GLN A 157 -18.55 0.32 3.37
C GLN A 157 -17.39 1.24 3.77
N ASP A 158 -17.61 2.55 3.77
CA ASP A 158 -16.60 3.52 4.21
C ASP A 158 -16.29 3.38 5.71
N ILE A 159 -17.32 3.21 6.56
CA ILE A 159 -17.13 2.97 8.00
C ILE A 159 -16.33 1.68 8.23
N GLU A 160 -16.66 0.59 7.55
CA GLU A 160 -15.95 -0.69 7.68
C GLU A 160 -14.48 -0.58 7.24
N ARG A 161 -14.21 0.14 6.14
CA ARG A 161 -12.85 0.42 5.69
C ARG A 161 -12.07 1.19 6.76
N HIS A 162 -12.66 2.26 7.30
CA HIS A 162 -12.00 3.09 8.31
C HIS A 162 -11.83 2.37 9.67
N LEU A 163 -12.78 1.51 10.07
CA LEU A 163 -12.63 0.62 11.23
C LEU A 163 -11.41 -0.28 11.06
N SER A 164 -11.30 -0.93 9.90
CA SER A 164 -10.19 -1.84 9.59
C SER A 164 -8.83 -1.13 9.63
N ILE A 165 -8.74 0.09 9.07
CA ILE A 165 -7.54 0.93 9.11
C ILE A 165 -7.18 1.32 10.56
N CYS A 166 -8.17 1.77 11.33
CA CYS A 166 -7.97 2.25 12.69
C CYS A 166 -7.52 1.10 13.62
N GLU A 167 -8.18 -0.05 13.54
CA GLU A 167 -7.81 -1.25 14.30
C GLU A 167 -6.42 -1.76 13.93
N SER A 168 -6.11 -1.86 12.63
CA SER A 168 -4.79 -2.26 12.16
C SER A 168 -3.71 -1.31 12.67
N THR A 169 -3.97 0.00 12.66
CA THR A 169 -3.03 0.99 13.19
C THR A 169 -2.82 0.84 14.69
N LYS A 170 -3.89 0.73 15.46
CA LYS A 170 -3.82 0.51 16.91
C LYS A 170 -3.00 -0.74 17.26
N VAL A 171 -3.26 -1.86 16.58
CA VAL A 171 -2.56 -3.12 16.82
C VAL A 171 -1.06 -2.99 16.52
N ARG A 172 -0.68 -2.32 15.43
CA ARG A 172 0.73 -2.08 15.09
C ARG A 172 1.43 -1.21 16.12
N VAL A 173 0.81 -0.09 16.51
CA VAL A 173 1.37 0.83 17.51
C VAL A 173 1.58 0.10 18.85
N GLN A 174 0.62 -0.73 19.27
CA GLN A 174 0.75 -1.54 20.48
C GLN A 174 1.89 -2.55 20.37
N ALA A 175 2.01 -3.25 19.23
CA ALA A 175 3.11 -4.20 19.00
C ALA A 175 4.48 -3.52 18.96
N ASP A 176 4.57 -2.33 18.34
CA ASP A 176 5.78 -1.52 18.30
C ASP A 176 6.18 -1.07 19.71
N GLN A 177 5.22 -0.62 20.52
CA GLN A 177 5.46 -0.26 21.91
C GLN A 177 5.96 -1.45 22.73
N GLN A 178 5.30 -2.61 22.62
CA GLN A 178 5.70 -3.85 23.30
C GLN A 178 7.12 -4.28 22.93
N LEU A 179 7.47 -4.22 21.64
CA LEU A 179 8.82 -4.51 21.17
C LEU A 179 9.84 -3.51 21.71
N SER A 180 9.51 -2.22 21.69
CA SER A 180 10.38 -1.17 22.23
C SER A 180 10.66 -1.39 23.71
N ASP A 181 9.62 -1.70 24.49
CA ASP A 181 9.75 -1.93 25.92
C ASP A 181 10.58 -3.20 26.21
N CYS A 182 10.36 -4.27 25.44
CA CYS A 182 11.14 -5.51 25.53
C CYS A 182 12.62 -5.30 25.19
N MET A 183 12.94 -4.45 24.20
CA MET A 183 14.31 -4.16 23.80
C MET A 183 15.07 -3.25 24.77
N LEU A 184 14.37 -2.43 25.56
CA LEU A 184 14.98 -1.45 26.48
C LEU A 184 15.00 -1.92 27.94
N GLY A 185 14.12 -2.86 28.31
CA GLY A 185 13.85 -3.21 29.71
C GLY A 185 14.79 -4.24 30.34
N ASP A 186 15.25 -5.24 29.58
CA ASP A 186 15.96 -6.42 30.12
C ASP A 186 17.30 -6.70 29.40
N ASP A 187 18.24 -7.30 30.13
CA ASP A 187 19.54 -7.76 29.61
C ASP A 187 19.41 -8.91 28.59
N SER A 188 18.25 -9.60 28.60
CA SER A 188 17.92 -10.68 27.68
C SER A 188 16.63 -10.39 26.93
N LEU A 189 16.67 -10.52 25.61
CA LEU A 189 15.49 -10.36 24.75
C LEU A 189 14.45 -11.45 25.02
N ASP A 190 13.26 -11.06 25.44
CA ASP A 190 12.12 -11.96 25.59
C ASP A 190 11.53 -12.31 24.21
N MET A 191 11.79 -13.53 23.76
CA MET A 191 11.32 -14.02 22.47
C MET A 191 9.80 -14.25 22.42
N ASP A 192 9.12 -14.42 23.56
CA ASP A 192 7.66 -14.59 23.57
C ASP A 192 6.97 -13.29 23.16
N ILE A 193 7.48 -12.14 23.65
CA ILE A 193 7.01 -10.82 23.22
C ILE A 193 7.30 -10.58 21.73
N VAL A 194 8.45 -11.03 21.24
CA VAL A 194 8.79 -10.94 19.81
C VAL A 194 7.78 -11.71 18.95
N TRP A 195 7.41 -12.93 19.34
CA TRP A 195 6.40 -13.71 18.62
C TRP A 195 4.99 -13.12 18.74
N GLN A 196 4.63 -12.57 19.90
CA GLN A 196 3.38 -11.85 20.07
C GLN A 196 3.30 -10.66 19.10
N ALA A 197 4.39 -9.90 18.95
CA ALA A 197 4.44 -8.79 17.99
C ALA A 197 4.31 -9.28 16.53
N VAL A 198 4.94 -10.42 16.18
CA VAL A 198 4.73 -11.05 14.86
C VAL A 198 3.25 -11.33 14.62
N ASP A 199 2.56 -11.91 15.59
CA ASP A 199 1.14 -12.26 15.45
C ASP A 199 0.25 -11.01 15.39
N SER A 200 0.57 -9.98 16.17
CA SER A 200 -0.09 -8.66 16.08
C SER A 200 0.08 -8.03 14.70
N PHE A 201 1.29 -8.03 14.12
CA PHE A 201 1.47 -7.48 12.77
C PHE A 201 0.78 -8.32 11.70
N LYS A 202 0.76 -9.65 11.82
CA LYS A 202 -0.03 -10.51 10.92
C LYS A 202 -1.52 -10.22 11.03
N TYR A 203 -2.03 -10.01 12.24
CA TYR A 203 -3.42 -9.64 12.46
C TYR A 203 -3.73 -8.28 11.80
N ALA A 204 -2.83 -7.30 11.95
CA ALA A 204 -2.94 -6.01 11.27
C ALA A 204 -2.97 -6.12 9.74
N VAL A 205 -2.20 -7.04 9.14
CA VAL A 205 -2.28 -7.37 7.70
C VAL A 205 -3.63 -7.96 7.33
N VAL A 206 -4.19 -8.85 8.15
CA VAL A 206 -5.49 -9.48 7.88
C VAL A 206 -6.61 -8.44 7.92
N LEU A 207 -6.58 -7.52 8.88
CA LEU A 207 -7.58 -6.46 9.02
C LEU A 207 -7.68 -5.59 7.77
N THR A 208 -6.55 -5.27 7.10
CA THR A 208 -6.54 -4.30 5.98
C THR A 208 -6.37 -4.94 4.61
N ARG A 209 -6.36 -6.28 4.53
CA ARG A 209 -6.15 -7.01 3.28
C ARG A 209 -7.21 -6.61 2.25
N GLU A 210 -6.77 -6.17 1.09
CA GLU A 210 -7.63 -5.73 -0.04
C GLU A 210 -8.59 -4.56 0.29
N LEU A 211 -8.53 -4.02 1.51
CA LEU A 211 -9.33 -2.87 1.97
C LEU A 211 -8.52 -1.59 2.00
N ASP A 212 -7.29 -1.67 2.52
CA ASP A 212 -6.34 -0.55 2.56
C ASP A 212 -4.92 -1.03 2.29
N ILE A 213 -4.50 -0.84 1.04
CA ILE A 213 -3.20 -1.27 0.52
C ILE A 213 -2.05 -0.63 1.31
N GLU A 214 -2.20 0.62 1.74
CA GLU A 214 -1.14 1.31 2.48
C GLU A 214 -0.92 0.71 3.87
N SER A 215 -1.99 0.51 4.65
CA SER A 215 -1.87 -0.12 5.97
C SER A 215 -1.37 -1.56 5.88
N GLU A 216 -1.80 -2.32 4.86
CA GLU A 216 -1.27 -3.67 4.60
C GLU A 216 0.25 -3.61 4.32
N ALA A 217 0.69 -2.72 3.43
CA ALA A 217 2.10 -2.55 3.08
C ALA A 217 2.95 -2.15 4.30
N ARG A 218 2.44 -1.24 5.13
CA ARG A 218 3.10 -0.80 6.37
C ARG A 218 3.17 -1.93 7.41
N ALA A 219 2.13 -2.73 7.59
CA ALA A 219 2.17 -3.88 8.51
C ALA A 219 3.20 -4.93 8.05
N LEU A 220 3.26 -5.20 6.74
CA LEU A 220 4.25 -6.09 6.13
C LEU A 220 5.67 -5.56 6.26
N SER A 221 5.89 -4.24 6.18
CA SER A 221 7.23 -3.68 6.37
C SER A 221 7.73 -3.87 7.81
N ARG A 222 6.85 -3.74 8.82
CA ARG A 222 7.18 -4.06 10.22
C ARG A 222 7.53 -5.53 10.40
N LEU A 223 6.75 -6.46 9.82
CA LEU A 223 7.09 -7.89 9.81
C LEU A 223 8.46 -8.15 9.20
N ALA A 224 8.74 -7.54 8.04
CA ALA A 224 10.01 -7.70 7.35
C ALA A 224 11.19 -7.25 8.25
N MET A 225 11.07 -6.09 8.90
CA MET A 225 12.11 -5.58 9.79
C MET A 225 12.29 -6.47 11.02
N LEU A 226 11.20 -6.96 11.61
CA LEU A 226 11.26 -7.87 12.76
C LEU A 226 11.97 -9.19 12.42
N TYR A 227 11.62 -9.79 11.27
CA TYR A 227 12.28 -11.01 10.80
C TYR A 227 13.76 -10.79 10.47
N LEU A 228 14.10 -9.64 9.90
CA LEU A 228 15.46 -9.33 9.49
C LEU A 228 16.38 -8.96 10.67
N GLN A 229 15.89 -8.09 11.55
CA GLN A 229 16.70 -7.44 12.58
C GLN A 229 16.72 -8.23 13.88
N VAL A 230 15.64 -8.92 14.23
CA VAL A 230 15.49 -9.62 15.52
C VAL A 230 15.58 -11.12 15.34
N ILE A 231 14.71 -11.70 14.52
CA ILE A 231 14.59 -13.18 14.37
C ILE A 231 15.73 -13.76 13.51
N LYS A 232 16.31 -12.95 12.60
CA LYS A 232 17.36 -13.34 11.64
C LYS A 232 16.93 -14.41 10.62
N ASP A 233 15.67 -14.39 10.20
CA ASP A 233 15.13 -15.24 9.12
C ASP A 233 15.11 -14.45 7.79
N GLU A 234 16.18 -14.59 7.00
CA GLU A 234 16.36 -13.86 5.73
C GLU A 234 15.27 -14.21 4.69
N GLU A 235 14.78 -15.45 4.68
CA GLU A 235 13.79 -15.91 3.70
C GLU A 235 12.44 -15.24 3.93
N LYS A 236 11.94 -15.29 5.16
CA LYS A 236 10.68 -14.61 5.53
C LYS A 236 10.82 -13.10 5.42
N ALA A 237 11.94 -12.54 5.86
CA ALA A 237 12.20 -11.11 5.70
C ALA A 237 12.14 -10.70 4.21
N SER A 238 12.79 -11.46 3.32
CA SER A 238 12.74 -11.20 1.88
C SER A 238 11.33 -11.27 1.30
N HIS A 239 10.54 -12.26 1.73
CA HIS A 239 9.15 -12.42 1.31
C HIS A 239 8.31 -11.19 1.68
N TYR A 240 8.33 -10.77 2.95
CA TYR A 240 7.55 -9.63 3.43
C TYR A 240 8.05 -8.30 2.86
N THR A 241 9.37 -8.10 2.74
CA THR A 241 9.97 -6.92 2.09
C THR A 241 9.45 -6.77 0.66
N LYS A 242 9.53 -7.82 -0.15
CA LYS A 242 9.08 -7.79 -1.55
C LYS A 242 7.58 -7.50 -1.64
N ARG A 243 6.76 -8.15 -0.81
CA ARG A 243 5.30 -7.93 -0.81
C ARG A 243 4.95 -6.50 -0.41
N SER A 244 5.57 -5.97 0.64
CA SER A 244 5.38 -4.59 1.10
C SER A 244 5.72 -3.58 -0.01
N VAL A 245 6.85 -3.77 -0.70
CA VAL A 245 7.27 -2.91 -1.82
C VAL A 245 6.30 -3.00 -3.00
N VAL A 246 5.85 -4.20 -3.39
CA VAL A 246 4.88 -4.37 -4.48
C VAL A 246 3.58 -3.62 -4.19
N LEU A 247 3.06 -3.73 -2.97
CA LEU A 247 1.86 -3.01 -2.55
C LEU A 247 2.10 -1.50 -2.55
N ALA A 248 3.22 -1.04 -2.00
CA ALA A 248 3.57 0.39 -1.99
C ALA A 248 3.69 1.00 -3.40
N LEU A 249 4.19 0.24 -4.37
CA LEU A 249 4.29 0.67 -5.77
C LEU A 249 2.93 0.74 -6.49
N SER A 250 1.90 0.10 -5.93
CA SER A 250 0.52 0.18 -6.47
C SER A 250 -0.25 1.41 -5.96
N LEU A 251 0.28 2.11 -4.96
CA LEU A 251 -0.29 3.36 -4.46
C LEU A 251 0.04 4.53 -5.39
N TYR A 252 -0.87 5.51 -5.47
CA TYR A 252 -0.62 6.77 -6.16
C TYR A 252 -0.95 7.97 -5.25
N PRO A 253 0.02 8.86 -4.96
CA PRO A 253 1.43 8.75 -5.31
C PRO A 253 2.15 7.64 -4.54
N VAL A 254 3.28 7.15 -5.08
CA VAL A 254 4.16 6.22 -4.37
C VAL A 254 4.69 6.90 -3.09
N PRO A 255 4.70 6.24 -1.92
CA PRO A 255 5.00 6.86 -0.62
C PRO A 255 6.51 7.05 -0.37
N VAL A 256 7.24 7.65 -1.32
CA VAL A 256 8.72 7.79 -1.30
C VAL A 256 9.27 8.57 -0.09
N HIS A 257 8.44 9.42 0.51
CA HIS A 257 8.80 10.26 1.66
C HIS A 257 8.49 9.60 3.01
N MET A 258 7.81 8.46 3.01
CA MET A 258 7.39 7.80 4.24
C MET A 258 8.54 6.95 4.82
N PRO A 259 8.86 7.08 6.12
CA PRO A 259 9.99 6.38 6.73
C PRO A 259 9.94 4.86 6.55
N TRP A 260 8.77 4.26 6.76
CA TRP A 260 8.56 2.82 6.61
C TRP A 260 8.90 2.31 5.20
N TYR A 261 8.66 3.13 4.18
CA TYR A 261 8.93 2.79 2.78
C TYR A 261 10.43 2.91 2.48
N GLN A 262 11.08 3.96 3.00
CA GLN A 262 12.52 4.14 2.83
C GLN A 262 13.31 3.02 3.50
N ASP A 263 12.86 2.54 4.66
CA ASP A 263 13.50 1.43 5.37
C ASP A 263 13.38 0.13 4.59
N VAL A 264 12.19 -0.23 4.09
CA VAL A 264 11.99 -1.48 3.34
C VAL A 264 12.74 -1.46 1.99
N ILE A 265 12.79 -0.32 1.29
CA ILE A 265 13.55 -0.18 0.04
C ILE A 265 15.06 -0.31 0.29
N ARG A 266 15.57 0.27 1.38
CA ARG A 266 16.98 0.15 1.77
C ARG A 266 17.36 -1.31 2.01
N GLU A 267 16.53 -2.05 2.74
CA GLU A 267 16.79 -3.46 3.00
C GLU A 267 16.63 -4.33 1.75
N LEU A 268 15.66 -4.04 0.88
CA LEU A 268 15.55 -4.71 -0.42
C LEU A 268 16.81 -4.53 -1.26
N GLN A 269 17.35 -3.30 -1.33
CA GLN A 269 18.57 -3.01 -2.07
C GLN A 269 19.77 -3.77 -1.49
N LYS A 270 19.89 -3.85 -0.16
CA LYS A 270 20.94 -4.64 0.49
C LYS A 270 20.83 -6.12 0.13
N MET A 271 19.63 -6.70 0.17
CA MET A 271 19.39 -8.09 -0.20
C MET A 271 19.76 -8.35 -1.68
N GLN A 272 19.39 -7.45 -2.58
CA GLN A 272 19.73 -7.55 -4.01
C GLN A 272 21.25 -7.44 -4.25
N ASN A 273 21.92 -6.51 -3.55
CA ASN A 273 23.36 -6.36 -3.63
C ASN A 273 24.09 -7.60 -3.11
N ALA A 274 23.66 -8.14 -1.96
CA ALA A 274 24.23 -9.36 -1.39
C ALA A 274 24.04 -10.56 -2.33
N ALA A 275 22.87 -10.72 -2.94
CA ALA A 275 22.62 -11.77 -3.93
C ALA A 275 23.52 -11.61 -5.18
N THR A 276 23.68 -10.39 -5.68
CA THR A 276 24.57 -10.08 -6.80
C THR A 276 26.03 -10.40 -6.46
N GLN A 277 26.47 -10.01 -5.26
CA GLN A 277 27.82 -10.30 -4.79
C GLN A 277 28.07 -11.80 -4.65
N ARG A 278 27.15 -12.56 -4.03
CA ARG A 278 27.24 -14.03 -3.94
C ARG A 278 27.36 -14.67 -5.33
N HIS A 279 26.54 -14.23 -6.29
CA HIS A 279 26.61 -14.71 -7.67
C HIS A 279 27.96 -14.38 -8.34
N GLN A 280 28.47 -13.16 -8.13
CA GLN A 280 29.80 -12.76 -8.64
C GLN A 280 30.92 -13.57 -8.00
N GLU A 281 30.89 -13.79 -6.69
CA GLU A 281 31.88 -14.59 -5.97
C GLU A 281 31.86 -16.06 -6.45
N GLU A 282 30.68 -16.65 -6.63
CA GLU A 282 30.55 -17.99 -7.20
C GLU A 282 31.07 -18.06 -8.64
N TRP A 283 30.74 -17.05 -9.45
CA TRP A 283 31.25 -16.90 -10.81
C TRP A 283 32.78 -16.84 -10.82
N HIS A 284 33.37 -15.97 -10.00
CA HIS A 284 34.82 -15.84 -9.86
C HIS A 284 35.47 -17.13 -9.39
N ARG A 285 34.88 -17.80 -8.39
CA ARG A 285 35.37 -19.08 -7.87
C ARG A 285 35.39 -20.17 -8.94
N LYS A 286 34.34 -20.28 -9.77
CA LYS A 286 34.28 -21.25 -10.89
C LYS A 286 35.25 -20.87 -12.02
N ARG A 287 35.39 -19.58 -12.31
CA ARG A 287 36.23 -19.07 -13.41
C ARG A 287 37.73 -19.09 -13.12
N GLN A 288 38.13 -18.92 -11.86
CA GLN A 288 39.55 -18.83 -11.47
C GLN A 288 40.42 -20.04 -11.88
N PRO A 289 40.03 -21.31 -11.64
CA PRO A 289 40.85 -22.45 -12.07
C PRO A 289 40.96 -22.56 -13.60
N ILE A 290 39.91 -22.15 -14.33
CA ILE A 290 39.90 -22.13 -15.79
C ILE A 290 40.88 -21.08 -16.31
N LEU A 291 40.91 -19.90 -15.70
CA LEU A 291 41.88 -18.85 -16.05
C LEU A 291 43.33 -19.29 -15.84
N GLU A 292 43.61 -20.01 -14.75
CA GLU A 292 44.97 -20.52 -14.50
C GLU A 292 45.35 -21.59 -15.53
N ALA A 293 44.42 -22.45 -15.93
CA ALA A 293 44.63 -23.43 -17.00
C ALA A 293 44.85 -22.77 -18.39
N LEU A 294 44.19 -21.64 -18.64
CA LEU A 294 44.28 -20.88 -19.90
C LEU A 294 45.43 -19.86 -19.93
N LYS A 295 46.21 -19.74 -18.85
CA LYS A 295 47.17 -18.64 -18.65
C LYS A 295 48.14 -18.44 -19.81
N ASP A 296 48.73 -19.52 -20.32
CA ASP A 296 49.69 -19.47 -21.42
C ASP A 296 49.01 -19.07 -22.75
N GLU A 297 47.80 -19.58 -22.98
CA GLU A 297 46.97 -19.27 -24.15
C GLU A 297 46.55 -17.79 -24.15
N LEU A 298 46.11 -17.28 -22.99
CA LEU A 298 45.77 -15.87 -22.80
C LEU A 298 47.00 -14.96 -22.93
N GLN A 299 48.18 -15.41 -22.52
CA GLN A 299 49.41 -14.65 -22.70
C GLN A 299 49.81 -14.57 -24.20
N ALA A 300 49.62 -15.65 -24.97
CA ALA A 300 49.83 -15.64 -26.41
C ALA A 300 48.87 -14.66 -27.12
N LEU A 301 47.60 -14.65 -26.72
CA LEU A 301 46.60 -13.70 -27.20
C LEU A 301 46.97 -12.25 -26.91
N ARG A 302 47.43 -11.95 -25.68
CA ARG A 302 47.89 -10.61 -25.30
C ARG A 302 49.09 -10.17 -26.13
N LYS A 303 50.09 -11.04 -26.32
CA LYS A 303 51.24 -10.75 -27.19
C LYS A 303 50.82 -10.46 -28.63
N ALA A 304 49.87 -11.22 -29.18
CA ALA A 304 49.32 -10.94 -30.51
C ALA A 304 48.57 -9.60 -30.55
N SER A 305 47.84 -9.26 -29.48
CA SER A 305 47.16 -7.98 -29.30
C SER A 305 48.12 -6.79 -29.28
N GLU A 306 49.25 -6.92 -28.60
CA GLU A 306 50.30 -5.89 -28.52
C GLU A 306 50.96 -5.62 -29.88
N GLN A 307 51.11 -6.65 -30.71
CA GLN A 307 51.67 -6.53 -32.07
C GLN A 307 50.72 -5.83 -33.06
N GLY A 308 49.46 -5.60 -32.68
CA GLY A 308 48.48 -4.84 -33.44
C GLY A 308 47.20 -5.61 -33.73
N THR A 309 46.13 -4.88 -34.03
CA THR A 309 44.77 -5.43 -34.22
C THR A 309 44.71 -6.50 -35.32
N HIS A 310 45.44 -6.31 -36.42
CA HIS A 310 45.51 -7.30 -37.51
C HIS A 310 46.20 -8.60 -37.08
N LYS A 311 47.23 -8.52 -36.21
CA LYS A 311 47.91 -9.70 -35.65
C LYS A 311 47.03 -10.45 -34.67
N LEU A 312 46.27 -9.73 -33.85
CA LEU A 312 45.28 -10.33 -32.96
C LEU A 312 44.23 -11.13 -33.75
N ILE A 313 43.62 -10.53 -34.78
CA ILE A 313 42.60 -11.20 -35.58
C ILE A 313 43.19 -12.43 -36.28
N ALA A 314 44.36 -12.31 -36.93
CA ALA A 314 45.01 -13.46 -37.57
C ALA A 314 45.33 -14.58 -36.56
N HIS A 315 45.78 -14.23 -35.35
CA HIS A 315 46.05 -15.20 -34.30
C HIS A 315 44.76 -15.92 -33.85
N LEU A 316 43.66 -15.17 -33.67
CA LEU A 316 42.37 -15.70 -33.27
C LEU A 316 41.88 -16.79 -34.21
N TYR A 317 41.72 -16.49 -35.51
CA TYR A 317 41.15 -17.45 -36.46
C TYR A 317 42.08 -18.64 -36.77
N LYS A 318 43.38 -18.49 -36.51
CA LYS A 318 44.35 -19.57 -36.66
C LYS A 318 44.36 -20.54 -35.49
N HIS A 319 44.23 -20.05 -34.26
CA HIS A 319 44.44 -20.83 -33.04
C HIS A 319 43.16 -21.11 -32.24
N HIS A 320 42.12 -20.31 -32.41
CA HIS A 320 40.85 -20.44 -31.69
C HIS A 320 39.69 -20.40 -32.70
N ALA A 321 39.12 -21.55 -33.04
CA ALA A 321 38.02 -21.56 -34.02
C ALA A 321 36.78 -20.81 -33.48
N PRO A 322 36.12 -19.98 -34.31
CA PRO A 322 34.88 -19.31 -33.92
C PRO A 322 33.77 -20.32 -33.58
N GLN A 323 32.71 -19.86 -32.91
CA GLN A 323 31.62 -20.76 -32.50
C GLN A 323 30.92 -21.41 -33.69
N ASP A 324 30.61 -20.62 -34.71
CA ASP A 324 30.04 -21.10 -35.97
C ASP A 324 31.19 -21.45 -36.94
N PRO A 325 31.30 -22.71 -37.41
CA PRO A 325 32.32 -23.12 -38.37
C PRO A 325 32.28 -22.37 -39.71
N THR A 326 31.14 -21.75 -40.05
CA THR A 326 30.98 -20.97 -41.28
C THR A 326 31.66 -19.59 -41.21
N HIS A 327 31.97 -19.12 -40.00
CA HIS A 327 32.63 -17.84 -39.77
C HIS A 327 34.08 -17.87 -40.23
N LYS A 328 34.40 -17.02 -41.22
CA LYS A 328 35.75 -16.84 -41.76
C LYS A 328 36.44 -15.62 -41.18
N GLU A 329 37.77 -15.60 -41.27
CA GLU A 329 38.60 -14.45 -40.90
C GLU A 329 38.20 -13.21 -41.73
N PRO A 330 37.90 -12.07 -41.09
CA PRO A 330 37.56 -10.83 -41.79
C PRO A 330 38.81 -10.15 -42.38
N SER A 331 38.65 -9.49 -43.55
CA SER A 331 39.75 -8.71 -44.16
C SER A 331 40.18 -7.57 -43.25
N CYS A 332 41.47 -7.54 -42.91
CA CYS A 332 42.08 -6.57 -41.99
C CYS A 332 42.94 -5.54 -42.74
N ASP A 333 42.35 -4.82 -43.68
CA ASP A 333 42.99 -3.70 -44.37
C ASP A 333 42.90 -2.42 -43.53
N ALA A 334 43.81 -1.45 -43.77
CA ALA A 334 43.86 -0.18 -43.03
C ALA A 334 42.49 0.54 -42.97
N ASP A 335 41.73 0.49 -44.07
CA ASP A 335 40.42 1.15 -44.19
C ASP A 335 39.27 0.35 -43.55
N ASN A 336 39.47 -0.94 -43.26
CA ASN A 336 38.41 -1.87 -42.81
C ASN A 336 38.63 -2.45 -41.41
N ILE A 337 39.72 -2.09 -40.73
CA ILE A 337 40.12 -2.66 -39.45
C ILE A 337 39.03 -2.55 -38.35
N LYS A 338 38.28 -1.45 -38.31
CA LYS A 338 37.15 -1.25 -37.39
C LYS A 338 36.02 -2.25 -37.66
N LYS A 339 35.67 -2.47 -38.93
CA LYS A 339 34.66 -3.46 -39.34
C LYS A 339 35.14 -4.89 -39.03
N ALA A 340 36.42 -5.18 -39.26
CA ALA A 340 37.00 -6.48 -38.97
C ALA A 340 36.91 -6.83 -37.47
N VAL A 341 37.21 -5.88 -36.57
CA VAL A 341 37.07 -6.08 -35.12
C VAL A 341 35.61 -6.33 -34.74
N LEU A 342 34.66 -5.55 -35.25
CA LEU A 342 33.23 -5.75 -34.96
C LEU A 342 32.72 -7.12 -35.45
N THR A 343 33.19 -7.57 -36.60
CA THR A 343 32.89 -8.90 -37.13
C THR A 343 33.47 -9.99 -36.23
N ALA A 344 34.73 -9.85 -35.80
CA ALA A 344 35.34 -10.78 -34.85
C ALA A 344 34.57 -10.84 -33.51
N ILE A 345 34.18 -9.69 -32.94
CA ILE A 345 33.37 -9.65 -31.70
C ILE A 345 32.09 -10.48 -31.88
N LYS A 346 31.39 -10.33 -33.02
CA LYS A 346 30.19 -11.12 -33.33
C LYS A 346 30.49 -12.62 -33.45
N HIS A 347 31.62 -13.00 -34.03
CA HIS A 347 31.97 -14.41 -34.24
C HIS A 347 32.34 -15.16 -32.95
N TYR A 348 32.87 -14.45 -31.95
CA TYR A 348 33.31 -15.03 -30.68
C TYR A 348 32.34 -14.78 -29.50
N HIS A 349 31.27 -13.99 -29.66
CA HIS A 349 30.32 -13.65 -28.58
C HIS A 349 29.72 -14.89 -27.87
N PRO A 350 29.64 -14.94 -26.52
CA PRO A 350 29.25 -16.15 -25.80
C PRO A 350 27.72 -16.35 -25.73
N ASP A 351 26.93 -15.28 -25.94
CA ASP A 351 25.45 -15.24 -25.78
C ASP A 351 24.68 -16.35 -26.48
N LYS A 352 25.21 -16.93 -27.56
CA LYS A 352 24.42 -17.81 -28.44
C LYS A 352 24.46 -19.30 -28.08
N SER A 353 25.32 -19.76 -27.16
CA SER A 353 25.50 -21.21 -27.01
C SER A 353 25.97 -21.77 -25.66
N MET A 354 26.37 -20.94 -24.69
CA MET A 354 27.06 -21.45 -23.50
C MET A 354 26.39 -20.95 -22.21
N LYS A 355 25.85 -21.89 -21.43
CA LYS A 355 25.08 -21.62 -20.21
C LYS A 355 25.91 -21.71 -18.92
N GLU A 356 27.12 -22.24 -18.99
CA GLU A 356 28.01 -22.40 -17.83
C GLU A 356 29.46 -22.05 -18.21
N PRO A 357 30.30 -21.64 -17.22
CA PRO A 357 31.71 -21.36 -17.48
C PRO A 357 32.45 -22.67 -17.73
N ASP A 358 32.48 -23.11 -18.99
CA ASP A 358 33.47 -24.05 -19.47
C ASP A 358 34.72 -23.30 -19.95
N GLN A 359 35.77 -24.06 -20.28
CA GLN A 359 37.04 -23.48 -20.75
C GLN A 359 36.86 -22.62 -22.01
N ARG A 360 35.95 -23.00 -22.90
CA ARG A 360 35.70 -22.30 -24.16
C ARG A 360 34.96 -20.99 -23.92
N TYR A 361 34.00 -20.98 -23.00
CA TYR A 361 33.27 -19.79 -22.59
C TYR A 361 34.20 -18.73 -22.03
N VAL A 362 35.02 -19.11 -21.04
CA VAL A 362 35.95 -18.18 -20.39
C VAL A 362 36.98 -17.66 -21.40
N LEU A 363 37.50 -18.51 -22.28
CA LEU A 363 38.40 -18.08 -23.35
C LEU A 363 37.74 -17.06 -24.29
N HIS A 364 36.51 -17.32 -24.72
CA HIS A 364 35.77 -16.42 -25.60
C HIS A 364 35.45 -15.08 -24.92
N GLU A 365 35.10 -15.06 -23.63
CA GLU A 365 34.97 -13.82 -22.85
C GLU A 365 36.26 -13.00 -22.88
N GLU A 366 37.42 -13.63 -22.64
CA GLU A 366 38.71 -12.94 -22.65
C GLU A 366 39.08 -12.43 -24.06
N ILE A 367 38.80 -13.21 -25.11
CA ILE A 367 38.98 -12.79 -26.50
C ILE A 367 38.15 -11.52 -26.78
N ILE A 368 36.89 -11.48 -26.34
CA ILE A 368 36.00 -10.34 -26.54
C ILE A 368 36.48 -9.11 -25.77
N LYS A 369 37.00 -9.27 -24.54
CA LYS A 369 37.59 -8.15 -23.79
C LYS A 369 38.72 -7.50 -24.58
N LEU A 370 39.65 -8.31 -25.11
CA LEU A 370 40.75 -7.81 -25.95
C LEU A 370 40.26 -7.13 -27.23
N LEU A 371 39.25 -7.71 -27.90
CA LEU A 371 38.66 -7.10 -29.11
C LEU A 371 37.92 -5.79 -28.79
N ASN A 372 37.23 -5.70 -27.66
CA ASN A 372 36.54 -4.49 -27.21
C ASN A 372 37.52 -3.37 -26.85
N GLU A 373 38.64 -3.70 -26.22
CA GLU A 373 39.73 -2.75 -26.00
C GLU A 373 40.22 -2.18 -27.33
N LYS A 374 40.49 -3.03 -28.34
CA LYS A 374 40.86 -2.56 -29.69
C LYS A 374 39.76 -1.73 -30.33
N HIS A 375 38.49 -2.11 -30.18
CA HIS A 375 37.37 -1.36 -30.74
C HIS A 375 37.23 0.05 -30.12
N SER A 376 37.50 0.20 -28.81
CA SER A 376 37.41 1.49 -28.12
C SER A 376 38.39 2.53 -28.67
N ILE A 377 39.57 2.10 -29.13
CA ILE A 377 40.56 2.96 -29.81
C ILE A 377 39.95 3.61 -31.06
N PHE A 378 39.05 2.92 -31.77
CA PHE A 378 38.36 3.42 -32.97
C PHE A 378 37.02 4.13 -32.68
N LYS A 379 36.65 4.30 -31.40
CA LYS A 379 35.50 5.14 -30.98
C LYS A 379 35.91 6.57 -30.61
N GLY A 380 37.19 6.78 -30.28
CA GLY A 380 37.76 8.10 -29.92
C GLY A 380 38.51 8.81 -31.05
N MET A 381 38.65 8.16 -32.21
CA MET A 381 38.98 8.78 -33.50
C MET A 381 37.70 8.96 -34.30
#